data_AF-A0A2Z5DEK7-F1
#
_entry.id   AF-A0A2Z5DEK7-F1
#
_cell.length_a   1.000
_cell.length_b   1.000
_cell.length_c   1.000
_cell.angle_alpha   90.00
_cell.angle_beta   90.00
_cell.angle_gamma   90.00
#
_symmetry.space_group_name_H-M   'P 1'
#
loop_
_entity.id
_entity.type
_entity.pdbx_description
1 polymer ?
#
loop_
_entity_poly.entity_id
_entity_poly.type
_entity_poly.pdbx_seq_one_letter_code
_entity_poly.pdbx_strand_id
1 'polypeptide(L)'
;PLLDTIVEEAGYHQMDGLVIGMAHRGRLNVLVNIIEKPASLIFAEFEEKTDKDNLSYADVKYHLGYSNSRMTTSGKEVKLSLAFNPSHLECVDPVVTGSVRARQTLIGDKDRSKYMPILIHGDAAFAGQGVVAETLNLMNLEGYTTGGTFHIVVNNQIGFTTLPDESRSTLYATDLAKGFQIPIIHVNGDDPEAVYRVVKLGMEYRQKF
;
A
#
# COMPACT_ATOMS: atom_id res chain seq x y z
N PRO A 1 -13.52 0.79 3.98
CA PRO A 1 -13.91 1.74 2.91
C PRO A 1 -12.71 2.37 2.18
N LEU A 2 -11.67 2.86 2.86
CA LEU A 2 -10.54 3.57 2.24
C LEU A 2 -9.95 2.86 1.01
N LEU A 3 -9.42 1.63 1.19
CA LEU A 3 -8.80 0.87 0.10
C LEU A 3 -9.81 0.48 -0.99
N ASP A 4 -11.04 0.16 -0.60
CA ASP A 4 -12.13 -0.15 -1.53
C ASP A 4 -12.40 1.04 -2.47
N THR A 5 -12.44 2.26 -1.92
CA THR A 5 -12.56 3.49 -2.71
C THR A 5 -11.38 3.68 -3.66
N ILE A 6 -10.14 3.38 -3.24
CA ILE A 6 -8.99 3.45 -4.16
C ILE A 6 -9.16 2.47 -5.33
N VAL A 7 -9.65 1.25 -5.08
CA VAL A 7 -9.89 0.25 -6.14
C VAL A 7 -10.97 0.73 -7.11
N GLU A 8 -12.08 1.28 -6.61
CA GLU A 8 -13.15 1.82 -7.45
C GLU A 8 -12.66 3.03 -8.28
N GLU A 9 -11.96 3.99 -7.67
CA GLU A 9 -11.38 5.14 -8.37
C GLU A 9 -10.34 4.72 -9.41
N ALA A 10 -9.55 3.67 -9.15
CA ALA A 10 -8.63 3.12 -10.15
C ALA A 10 -9.39 2.59 -11.38
N GLY A 11 -10.55 1.98 -11.18
CA GLY A 11 -11.46 1.59 -12.26
C GLY A 11 -11.96 2.79 -13.04
N TYR A 12 -12.49 3.81 -12.35
CA TYR A 12 -12.94 5.05 -12.97
C TYR A 12 -11.84 5.74 -13.81
N HIS A 13 -10.60 5.72 -13.33
CA HIS A 13 -9.43 6.27 -14.02
C HIS A 13 -8.80 5.34 -15.06
N GLN A 14 -9.44 4.21 -15.39
CA GLN A 14 -8.99 3.27 -16.43
C GLN A 14 -7.57 2.73 -16.19
N MET A 15 -7.23 2.51 -14.91
CA MET A 15 -5.98 1.89 -14.50
C MET A 15 -6.06 0.37 -14.68
N ASP A 16 -4.92 -0.26 -14.98
CA ASP A 16 -4.84 -1.71 -15.15
C ASP A 16 -4.58 -2.46 -13.84
N GLY A 17 -3.91 -1.82 -12.87
CA GLY A 17 -3.71 -2.46 -11.58
C GLY A 17 -3.05 -1.63 -10.49
N LEU A 18 -3.11 -2.19 -9.29
CA LEU A 18 -2.59 -1.63 -8.05
C LEU A 18 -1.67 -2.66 -7.40
N VAL A 19 -0.49 -2.21 -6.98
CA VAL A 19 0.46 -3.05 -6.23
C VAL A 19 0.61 -2.47 -4.83
N ILE A 20 0.31 -3.28 -3.83
CA ILE A 20 0.21 -2.87 -2.43
C ILE A 20 1.39 -3.41 -1.64
N GLY A 21 2.08 -2.53 -0.92
CA GLY A 21 2.98 -2.86 0.19
C GLY A 21 2.32 -2.47 1.50
N MET A 22 2.32 -3.36 2.49
CA MET A 22 1.78 -3.03 3.81
C MET A 22 2.44 -3.79 4.95
N ALA A 23 2.49 -3.14 6.11
CA ALA A 23 2.82 -3.79 7.38
C ALA A 23 1.71 -4.76 7.84
N HIS A 24 1.87 -5.31 9.05
CA HIS A 24 0.97 -6.33 9.63
C HIS A 24 -0.42 -5.80 10.02
N ARG A 25 -0.58 -4.50 10.29
CA ARG A 25 -1.81 -3.89 10.81
C ARG A 25 -2.97 -4.05 9.80
N GLY A 26 -3.98 -4.84 10.16
CA GLY A 26 -5.15 -5.07 9.31
C GLY A 26 -4.89 -5.94 8.07
N ARG A 27 -3.72 -6.56 7.93
CA ARG A 27 -3.34 -7.29 6.70
C ARG A 27 -4.29 -8.41 6.32
N LEU A 28 -4.73 -9.23 7.28
CA LEU A 28 -5.70 -10.30 7.01
C LEU A 28 -7.05 -9.74 6.54
N ASN A 29 -7.46 -8.58 7.06
CA ASN A 29 -8.67 -7.89 6.62
C ASN A 29 -8.52 -7.42 5.16
N VAL A 30 -7.37 -6.83 4.81
CA VAL A 30 -7.08 -6.42 3.42
C VAL A 30 -7.04 -7.62 2.48
N LEU A 31 -6.39 -8.72 2.88
CA LEU A 31 -6.35 -9.95 2.09
C LEU A 31 -7.74 -10.48 1.77
N VAL A 32 -8.65 -10.54 2.74
CA VAL A 32 -10.01 -11.07 2.53
C VAL A 32 -10.90 -10.07 1.81
N ASN A 33 -10.97 -8.83 2.30
CA ASN A 33 -12.04 -7.91 1.92
C ASN A 33 -11.68 -6.97 0.77
N ILE A 34 -10.39 -6.83 0.45
CA ILE A 34 -9.92 -5.97 -0.65
C ILE A 34 -9.33 -6.82 -1.77
N ILE A 35 -8.43 -7.73 -1.43
CA ILE A 35 -7.76 -8.61 -2.39
C ILE A 35 -8.63 -9.84 -2.76
N GLU A 36 -9.66 -10.14 -1.97
CA GLU A 36 -10.56 -11.29 -2.16
C GLU A 36 -9.84 -12.65 -2.13
N LYS A 37 -8.80 -12.77 -1.30
CA LYS A 37 -8.17 -14.06 -0.97
C LYS A 37 -9.23 -14.95 -0.30
N PRO A 38 -9.47 -16.18 -0.78
CA PRO A 38 -10.43 -17.09 -0.17
C PRO A 38 -10.15 -17.31 1.32
N ALA A 39 -11.15 -17.08 2.17
CA ALA A 39 -11.02 -17.25 3.61
C ALA A 39 -10.60 -18.68 4.01
N SER A 40 -10.99 -19.69 3.22
CA SER A 40 -10.57 -21.08 3.40
C SER A 40 -9.06 -21.27 3.34
N LEU A 41 -8.35 -20.55 2.45
CA LEU A 41 -6.89 -20.59 2.39
C LEU A 41 -6.26 -19.98 3.64
N ILE A 42 -6.83 -18.88 4.13
CA ILE A 42 -6.37 -18.26 5.38
C ILE A 42 -6.61 -19.21 6.56
N PHE A 43 -7.79 -19.84 6.67
CA PHE A 43 -8.04 -20.81 7.74
C PHE A 43 -7.09 -22.01 7.67
N ALA A 44 -6.77 -22.51 6.47
CA ALA A 44 -5.77 -23.56 6.30
C ALA A 44 -4.37 -23.14 6.80
N GLU A 45 -3.96 -21.89 6.58
CA GLU A 45 -2.72 -21.31 7.12
C GLU A 45 -2.73 -21.21 8.66
N PHE A 46 -3.90 -21.07 9.28
CA PHE A 46 -4.03 -21.10 10.75
C PHE A 46 -3.98 -22.51 11.32
N GLU A 47 -4.48 -23.50 10.59
CA GLU A 47 -4.51 -24.91 11.03
C GLU A 47 -3.18 -25.64 10.79
N GLU A 48 -2.16 -24.97 10.22
CA GLU A 48 -0.89 -25.56 9.80
C GLU A 48 -1.08 -26.80 8.88
N LYS A 49 -2.23 -26.89 8.22
CA LYS A 49 -2.53 -27.89 7.20
C LYS A 49 -1.90 -27.47 5.88
N THR A 50 -0.60 -27.24 5.89
CA THR A 50 0.19 -27.08 4.66
C THR A 50 0.56 -28.45 4.16
N ASP A 51 0.40 -28.65 2.85
CA ASP A 51 0.73 -29.89 2.16
C ASP A 51 2.18 -30.30 2.49
N LYS A 52 2.38 -31.46 3.14
CA LYS A 52 3.71 -31.89 3.62
C LYS A 52 4.72 -32.08 2.49
N ASP A 53 4.23 -32.26 1.27
CA ASP A 53 5.04 -32.44 0.06
C ASP A 53 5.39 -31.12 -0.64
N ASN A 54 4.82 -29.98 -0.22
CA ASN A 54 5.14 -28.66 -0.72
C ASN A 54 5.95 -27.85 0.31
N LEU A 55 7.28 -27.98 0.25
CA LEU A 55 8.30 -27.20 0.98
C LEU A 55 8.30 -25.67 0.66
N SER A 56 7.18 -25.08 0.24
CA SER A 56 7.17 -23.78 -0.47
C SER A 56 6.84 -22.54 0.38
N TYR A 57 6.31 -22.67 1.61
CA TYR A 57 5.88 -21.51 2.40
C TYR A 57 6.43 -21.53 3.82
N ALA A 58 7.67 -21.08 3.97
CA ALA A 58 8.30 -20.88 5.28
C ALA A 58 8.23 -19.41 5.70
N ASP A 59 7.03 -18.82 5.68
CA ASP A 59 6.82 -17.49 6.25
C ASP A 59 5.49 -17.40 7.00
N VAL A 60 5.41 -16.49 7.96
CA VAL A 60 4.22 -16.33 8.80
C VAL A 60 3.05 -15.78 7.99
N LYS A 61 1.83 -16.19 8.34
CA LYS A 61 0.57 -15.84 7.62
C LYS A 61 0.38 -14.35 7.31
N TYR A 62 0.90 -13.45 8.13
CA TYR A 62 0.85 -12.00 7.92
C TYR A 62 2.02 -11.43 7.09
N HIS A 63 2.81 -12.28 6.42
CA HIS A 63 3.79 -11.92 5.40
C HIS A 63 3.38 -12.39 4.00
N LEU A 64 2.40 -13.28 3.90
CA LEU A 64 1.94 -13.82 2.62
C LEU A 64 1.25 -12.74 1.79
N GLY A 65 1.60 -12.69 0.51
CA GLY A 65 0.94 -11.90 -0.52
C GLY A 65 -0.18 -12.69 -1.19
N TYR A 66 -0.92 -12.01 -2.05
CA TYR A 66 -1.90 -12.64 -2.94
C TYR A 66 -2.14 -11.70 -4.13
N SER A 67 -2.56 -12.25 -5.26
CA SER A 67 -2.98 -11.44 -6.41
C SER A 67 -4.32 -11.92 -6.91
N ASN A 68 -5.18 -10.98 -7.27
CA ASN A 68 -6.48 -11.22 -7.84
C ASN A 68 -6.87 -10.09 -8.80
N SER A 69 -7.90 -10.30 -9.60
CA SER A 69 -8.54 -9.25 -10.39
C SER A 69 -9.92 -8.95 -9.81
N ARG A 70 -10.28 -7.68 -9.71
CA ARG A 70 -11.60 -7.25 -9.26
C ARG A 70 -12.29 -6.42 -10.35
N MET A 71 -13.55 -6.74 -10.64
CA MET A 71 -14.41 -5.91 -11.48
C MET A 71 -14.94 -4.73 -10.66
N THR A 72 -14.63 -3.51 -11.07
CA THR A 72 -15.14 -2.29 -10.42
C THR A 72 -16.54 -1.93 -10.90
N THR A 73 -17.22 -1.04 -10.18
CA THR A 73 -18.55 -0.52 -10.56
C THR A 73 -18.54 0.23 -11.89
N SER A 74 -17.38 0.74 -12.30
CA SER A 74 -17.17 1.35 -13.62
C SER A 74 -17.15 0.35 -14.79
N GLY A 75 -17.12 -0.95 -14.51
CA GLY A 75 -16.97 -2.01 -15.52
C GLY A 75 -15.53 -2.26 -15.96
N LYS A 76 -14.55 -1.59 -15.33
CA LYS A 76 -13.12 -1.85 -15.52
C LYS A 76 -12.66 -2.95 -14.55
N GLU A 77 -12.02 -3.97 -15.09
CA GLU A 77 -11.27 -4.94 -14.29
C GLU A 77 -9.92 -4.33 -13.86
N VAL A 78 -9.64 -4.36 -12.56
CA VAL A 78 -8.41 -3.85 -11.94
C VAL A 78 -7.67 -5.00 -11.29
N LYS A 79 -6.39 -5.18 -11.64
CA LYS A 79 -5.51 -6.19 -11.03
C LYS A 79 -5.01 -5.70 -9.69
N LEU A 80 -5.14 -6.50 -8.65
CA LEU A 80 -4.68 -6.20 -7.30
C LEU A 80 -3.58 -7.19 -6.91
N SER A 81 -2.44 -6.68 -6.47
CA SER A 81 -1.34 -7.50 -5.98
C SER A 81 -0.87 -6.99 -4.62
N LEU A 82 -1.04 -7.80 -3.57
CA LEU A 82 -0.39 -7.55 -2.28
C LEU A 82 0.97 -8.23 -2.25
N ALA A 83 2.04 -7.46 -2.07
CA ALA A 83 3.40 -7.98 -2.02
C ALA A 83 3.66 -8.81 -0.75
N PHE A 84 4.52 -9.81 -0.90
CA PHE A 84 5.12 -10.51 0.24
C PHE A 84 6.15 -9.58 0.89
N ASN A 85 6.27 -9.61 2.22
CA ASN A 85 7.27 -8.83 2.94
C ASN A 85 7.69 -9.49 4.25
N PRO A 86 8.96 -9.35 4.66
CA PRO A 86 9.41 -9.81 5.96
C PRO A 86 8.87 -8.90 7.09
N SER A 87 9.18 -9.26 8.34
CA SER A 87 8.85 -8.45 9.52
C SER A 87 9.53 -7.08 9.56
N HIS A 88 10.60 -6.89 8.79
CA HIS A 88 11.36 -5.63 8.75
C HIS A 88 10.48 -4.55 8.11
N LEU A 89 9.89 -3.71 8.95
CA LEU A 89 8.93 -2.70 8.54
C LEU A 89 9.53 -1.78 7.46
N GLU A 90 8.68 -1.33 6.53
CA GLU A 90 9.02 -0.45 5.41
C GLU A 90 10.01 -1.03 4.37
N CYS A 91 10.63 -2.20 4.59
CA CYS A 91 11.58 -2.77 3.61
C CYS A 91 10.92 -3.14 2.27
N VAL A 92 9.59 -3.31 2.27
CA VAL A 92 8.81 -3.64 1.07
C VAL A 92 8.56 -2.43 0.17
N ASP A 93 8.74 -1.22 0.69
CA ASP A 93 8.42 0.04 0.00
C ASP A 93 9.17 0.17 -1.34
N PRO A 94 10.51 0.06 -1.40
CA PRO A 94 11.23 0.13 -2.67
C PRO A 94 10.97 -1.10 -3.57
N VAL A 95 10.61 -2.24 -2.97
CA VAL A 95 10.27 -3.46 -3.73
C VAL A 95 8.98 -3.26 -4.50
N VAL A 96 7.96 -2.68 -3.87
CA VAL A 96 6.65 -2.42 -4.49
C VAL A 96 6.75 -1.35 -5.58
N THR A 97 7.45 -0.24 -5.32
CA THR A 97 7.66 0.80 -6.34
C THR A 97 8.46 0.26 -7.53
N GLY A 98 9.51 -0.53 -7.30
CA GLY A 98 10.23 -1.25 -8.36
C GLY A 98 9.35 -2.23 -9.14
N SER A 99 8.49 -2.97 -8.45
CA SER A 99 7.52 -3.89 -9.06
C SER A 99 6.54 -3.17 -10.00
N VAL A 100 6.07 -1.98 -9.60
CA VAL A 100 5.22 -1.13 -10.45
C VAL A 100 6.00 -0.57 -11.62
N ARG A 101 7.22 -0.06 -11.39
CA ARG A 101 8.07 0.46 -12.45
C ARG A 101 8.34 -0.58 -13.54
N ALA A 102 8.57 -1.83 -13.15
CA ALA A 102 8.74 -2.93 -14.08
C ALA A 102 7.47 -3.18 -14.92
N ARG A 103 6.28 -3.19 -14.30
CA ARG A 103 5.00 -3.35 -15.03
C ARG A 103 4.76 -2.23 -16.01
N GLN A 104 4.95 -0.98 -15.58
CA GLN A 104 4.82 0.21 -16.45
C GLN A 104 5.75 0.12 -17.66
N THR A 105 7.00 -0.30 -17.43
CA THR A 105 8.00 -0.50 -18.51
C THR A 105 7.55 -1.58 -19.49
N LEU A 106 7.07 -2.73 -19.00
CA LEU A 106 6.65 -3.85 -19.83
C LEU A 106 5.49 -3.52 -20.77
N ILE A 107 4.57 -2.65 -20.36
CA ILE A 107 3.41 -2.25 -21.17
C ILE A 107 3.63 -0.93 -21.93
N GLY A 108 4.80 -0.31 -21.80
CA GLY A 108 5.09 0.98 -22.45
C GLY A 108 4.31 2.16 -21.89
N ASP A 109 3.89 2.11 -20.62
CA ASP A 109 3.13 3.15 -19.89
C ASP A 109 4.04 4.34 -19.56
N LYS A 110 4.24 5.23 -20.53
CA LYS A 110 5.13 6.41 -20.43
C LYS A 110 4.57 7.49 -19.51
N ASP A 111 3.26 7.65 -19.50
CA ASP A 111 2.49 8.53 -18.62
C ASP A 111 2.32 7.96 -17.21
N ARG A 112 2.65 6.68 -17.01
CA ARG A 112 2.63 5.99 -15.70
C ARG A 112 1.24 5.96 -15.08
N SER A 113 0.23 5.98 -15.92
CA SER A 113 -1.17 6.13 -15.54
C SER A 113 -1.86 4.79 -15.29
N LYS A 114 -1.25 3.65 -15.66
CA LYS A 114 -1.91 2.34 -15.68
C LYS A 114 -1.65 1.49 -14.45
N TYR A 115 -0.47 1.60 -13.86
CA TYR A 115 -0.18 0.95 -12.58
C TYR A 115 0.22 1.97 -11.52
N MET A 116 -0.24 1.78 -10.29
CA MET A 116 0.11 2.64 -9.16
C MET A 116 0.53 1.81 -7.96
N PRO A 117 1.60 2.21 -7.25
CA PRO A 117 1.94 1.65 -5.96
C PRO A 117 1.07 2.27 -4.87
N ILE A 118 0.64 1.42 -3.93
CA ILE A 118 0.00 1.82 -2.68
C ILE A 118 0.90 1.33 -1.55
N LEU A 119 1.33 2.23 -0.67
CA LEU A 119 2.15 1.88 0.49
C LEU A 119 1.40 2.21 1.78
N ILE A 120 1.25 1.21 2.65
CA ILE A 120 0.53 1.31 3.91
C ILE A 120 1.51 1.13 5.06
N HIS A 121 1.67 2.19 5.83
CA HIS A 121 2.68 2.32 6.87
C HIS A 121 2.06 2.36 8.26
N GLY A 122 2.85 2.02 9.28
CA GLY A 122 2.56 2.41 10.67
C GLY A 122 3.19 3.78 10.97
N ASP A 123 2.60 4.57 11.86
CA ASP A 123 3.11 5.91 12.21
C ASP A 123 4.54 5.90 12.75
N ALA A 124 4.85 5.00 13.69
CA ALA A 124 6.20 4.91 14.26
C ALA A 124 7.24 4.46 13.22
N ALA A 125 6.89 3.48 12.37
CA ALA A 125 7.80 2.93 11.37
C ALA A 125 8.04 3.91 10.22
N PHE A 126 7.00 4.62 9.76
CA PHE A 126 7.11 5.65 8.74
C PHE A 126 8.10 6.76 9.13
N ALA A 127 8.06 7.19 10.40
CA ALA A 127 8.97 8.21 10.91
C ALA A 127 10.38 7.67 11.24
N GLY A 128 10.49 6.40 11.61
CA GLY A 128 11.72 5.83 12.18
C GLY A 128 12.60 5.03 11.20
N GLN A 129 12.07 4.52 10.09
CA GLN A 129 12.83 3.70 9.14
C GLN A 129 13.40 4.53 8.00
N GLY A 130 14.73 4.60 7.89
CA GLY A 130 15.42 5.40 6.86
C GLY A 130 15.08 5.02 5.41
N VAL A 131 14.71 3.76 5.17
CA VAL A 131 14.29 3.28 3.84
C VAL A 131 13.05 4.01 3.31
N VAL A 132 12.22 4.57 4.18
CA VAL A 132 11.07 5.41 3.78
C VAL A 132 11.59 6.67 3.08
N ALA A 133 12.52 7.39 3.71
CA ALA A 133 13.11 8.60 3.13
C ALA A 133 13.86 8.29 1.83
N GLU A 134 14.59 7.17 1.78
CA GLU A 134 15.27 6.70 0.57
C GLU A 134 14.26 6.42 -0.55
N THR A 135 13.14 5.77 -0.26
CA THR A 135 12.10 5.47 -1.25
C THR A 135 11.40 6.74 -1.75
N LEU A 136 11.10 7.68 -0.86
CA LEU A 136 10.54 8.99 -1.23
C LEU A 136 11.50 9.77 -2.14
N ASN A 137 12.82 9.72 -1.87
CA ASN A 137 13.82 10.36 -2.73
C ASN A 137 13.81 9.83 -4.17
N LEU A 138 13.40 8.58 -4.39
CA LEU A 138 13.31 7.98 -5.73
C LEU A 138 12.09 8.44 -6.55
N MET A 139 11.08 9.07 -5.91
CA MET A 139 9.76 9.27 -6.51
C MET A 139 9.76 10.05 -7.83
N ASN A 140 10.73 10.95 -8.04
CA ASN A 140 10.84 11.82 -9.22
C ASN A 140 12.10 11.57 -10.06
N LEU A 141 12.92 10.57 -9.72
CA LEU A 141 14.10 10.22 -10.51
C LEU A 141 13.69 9.41 -11.74
N GLU A 142 14.19 9.75 -12.93
CA GLU A 142 13.75 9.16 -14.20
C GLU A 142 13.78 7.62 -14.22
N GLY A 143 14.85 7.04 -13.66
CA GLY A 143 15.04 5.59 -13.59
C GLY A 143 14.08 4.86 -12.64
N TYR A 144 13.45 5.58 -11.71
CA TYR A 144 12.73 4.98 -10.59
C TYR A 144 11.26 5.40 -10.50
N THR A 145 10.93 6.60 -10.97
CA THR A 145 9.60 7.18 -10.82
C THR A 145 8.50 6.28 -11.38
N THR A 146 7.42 6.17 -10.60
CA THR A 146 6.19 5.44 -10.92
C THR A 146 5.01 6.36 -11.19
N GLY A 147 5.23 7.68 -11.35
CA GLY A 147 4.16 8.66 -11.51
C GLY A 147 3.35 8.86 -10.22
N GLY A 148 4.04 8.89 -9.08
CA GLY A 148 3.41 9.02 -7.77
C GLY A 148 3.01 7.70 -7.12
N THR A 149 3.04 7.69 -5.79
CA THR A 149 2.65 6.59 -4.91
C THR A 149 1.55 7.06 -3.98
N PHE A 150 0.52 6.25 -3.76
CA PHE A 150 -0.52 6.56 -2.79
C PHE A 150 -0.10 6.03 -1.41
N HIS A 151 0.29 6.93 -0.51
CA HIS A 151 0.74 6.58 0.84
C HIS A 151 -0.40 6.67 1.86
N ILE A 152 -0.53 5.64 2.69
CA ILE A 152 -1.50 5.58 3.80
C ILE A 152 -0.73 5.33 5.08
N VAL A 153 -0.71 6.30 6.00
CA VAL A 153 -0.15 6.09 7.34
C VAL A 153 -1.29 5.74 8.28
N VAL A 154 -1.35 4.48 8.74
CA VAL A 154 -2.31 4.03 9.76
C VAL A 154 -1.82 4.53 11.11
N ASN A 155 -2.16 5.77 11.42
CA ASN A 155 -1.74 6.47 12.63
C ASN A 155 -2.65 6.14 13.82
N ASN A 156 -2.37 5.02 14.47
CA ASN A 156 -3.02 4.63 15.72
C ASN A 156 -2.35 5.23 16.96
N GLN A 157 -1.43 6.19 16.77
CA GLN A 157 -0.77 6.98 17.81
C GLN A 157 0.05 6.14 18.80
N ILE A 158 0.55 4.97 18.38
CA ILE A 158 1.40 4.13 19.23
C ILE A 158 2.23 3.12 18.41
N GLY A 159 3.53 3.06 18.71
CA GLY A 159 4.46 2.06 18.20
C GLY A 159 4.74 0.99 19.25
N PHE A 160 3.98 -0.11 19.24
CA PHE A 160 4.04 -1.13 20.30
C PHE A 160 3.70 -0.53 21.68
N THR A 161 4.70 -0.21 22.50
CA THR A 161 4.54 0.49 23.80
C THR A 161 5.06 1.92 23.78
N THR A 162 5.68 2.34 22.67
CA THR A 162 6.33 3.65 22.52
C THR A 162 5.32 4.69 22.05
N LEU A 163 5.29 5.83 22.74
CA LEU A 163 4.37 6.92 22.43
C LEU A 163 4.88 7.80 21.26
N PRO A 164 3.99 8.60 20.65
CA PRO A 164 4.34 9.50 19.55
C PRO A 164 5.52 10.45 19.83
N ASP A 165 5.59 11.00 21.03
CA ASP A 165 6.64 11.92 21.50
C ASP A 165 8.00 11.23 21.74
N GLU A 166 7.99 9.91 21.88
CA GLU A 166 9.18 9.08 22.02
C GLU A 166 9.65 8.47 20.68
N SER A 167 8.79 8.45 19.66
CA SER A 167 9.06 7.80 18.37
C SER A 167 9.53 8.75 17.26
N ARG A 168 9.32 10.06 17.41
CA ARG A 168 9.71 11.06 16.40
C ARG A 168 9.97 12.44 17.02
N SER A 169 10.74 13.25 16.30
CA SER A 169 11.04 14.65 16.69
C SER A 169 10.17 15.69 15.98
N THR A 170 9.16 15.25 15.24
CA THR A 170 8.25 16.11 14.46
C THR A 170 6.81 15.99 14.95
N LEU A 171 5.97 16.98 14.65
CA LEU A 171 4.58 17.00 15.12
C LEU A 171 3.79 15.81 14.56
N TYR A 172 3.87 15.62 13.24
CA TYR A 172 3.17 14.54 12.55
C TYR A 172 4.14 13.46 12.10
N ALA A 173 3.67 12.20 12.13
CA ALA A 173 4.43 11.07 11.57
C ALA A 173 4.75 11.30 10.08
N THR A 174 3.87 11.99 9.35
CA THR A 174 4.03 12.31 7.93
C THR A 174 4.97 13.49 7.64
N ASP A 175 5.55 14.15 8.64
CA ASP A 175 6.39 15.32 8.42
C ASP A 175 7.66 15.01 7.61
N LEU A 176 8.13 13.75 7.60
CA LEU A 176 9.21 13.29 6.72
C LEU A 176 8.92 13.58 5.24
N ALA A 177 7.66 13.45 4.81
CA ALA A 177 7.25 13.65 3.42
C ALA A 177 7.27 15.13 2.99
N LYS A 178 7.29 16.08 3.94
CA LYS A 178 7.33 17.52 3.62
C LYS A 178 8.59 17.93 2.87
N GLY A 179 9.72 17.26 3.14
CA GLY A 179 10.99 17.51 2.45
C GLY A 179 10.93 17.25 0.94
N PHE A 180 9.96 16.43 0.51
CA PHE A 180 9.76 16.03 -0.89
C PHE A 180 8.56 16.76 -1.54
N GLN A 181 8.00 17.77 -0.88
CA GLN A 181 6.86 18.57 -1.35
C GLN A 181 5.61 17.72 -1.67
N ILE A 182 5.43 16.60 -0.98
CA ILE A 182 4.27 15.72 -1.13
C ILE A 182 3.07 16.37 -0.41
N PRO A 183 1.88 16.47 -1.05
CA PRO A 183 0.67 16.88 -0.34
C PRO A 183 0.31 15.88 0.76
N ILE A 184 0.03 16.40 1.94
CA ILE A 184 -0.33 15.59 3.11
C ILE A 184 -1.72 15.99 3.56
N ILE A 185 -2.62 15.01 3.67
CA ILE A 185 -3.97 15.20 4.19
C ILE A 185 -4.12 14.34 5.44
N HIS A 186 -4.47 14.97 6.56
CA HIS A 186 -4.85 14.26 7.78
C HIS A 186 -6.37 14.19 7.84
N VAL A 187 -6.90 13.01 8.15
CA VAL A 187 -8.33 12.76 8.19
C VAL A 187 -8.66 11.92 9.42
N ASN A 188 -9.81 12.20 10.03
CA ASN A 188 -10.29 11.40 11.16
C ASN A 188 -10.78 10.03 10.66
N GLY A 189 -10.16 8.95 11.16
CA GLY A 189 -10.54 7.58 10.80
C GLY A 189 -11.94 7.17 11.24
N ASP A 190 -12.51 7.86 12.23
CA ASP A 190 -13.88 7.64 12.71
C ASP A 190 -14.94 8.35 11.86
N ASP A 191 -14.54 9.09 10.81
CA ASP A 191 -15.42 9.66 9.80
C ASP A 191 -15.17 8.99 8.42
N PRO A 192 -15.86 7.88 8.11
CA PRO A 192 -15.68 7.16 6.86
C PRO A 192 -15.99 7.99 5.61
N GLU A 193 -16.90 8.97 5.69
CA GLU A 193 -17.24 9.84 4.56
C GLU A 193 -16.12 10.85 4.27
N ALA A 194 -15.53 11.43 5.32
CA ALA A 194 -14.36 12.27 5.17
C ALA A 194 -13.19 11.49 4.55
N VAL A 195 -12.96 10.26 5.03
CA VAL A 195 -11.93 9.36 4.46
C VAL A 195 -12.21 9.11 2.97
N TYR A 196 -13.45 8.81 2.59
CA TYR A 196 -13.83 8.64 1.18
C TYR A 196 -13.49 9.88 0.33
N ARG A 197 -13.88 11.08 0.78
CA ARG A 197 -13.63 12.34 0.05
C ARG A 197 -12.13 12.63 -0.10
N VAL A 198 -11.34 12.37 0.93
CA VAL A 198 -9.88 12.54 0.89
C VAL A 198 -9.22 11.55 -0.07
N VAL A 199 -9.69 10.30 -0.09
CA VAL A 199 -9.20 9.30 -1.06
C VAL A 199 -9.46 9.76 -2.49
N LYS A 200 -10.70 10.19 -2.79
CA LYS A 200 -11.03 10.72 -4.13
C LYS A 200 -10.11 11.87 -4.54
N LEU A 201 -9.95 12.86 -3.66
CA LEU A 201 -9.07 13.99 -3.92
C LEU A 201 -7.61 13.55 -4.16
N GLY A 202 -7.11 12.59 -3.37
CA GLY A 202 -5.76 12.05 -3.54
C GLY A 202 -5.58 11.30 -4.86
N MET A 203 -6.58 10.52 -5.28
CA MET A 203 -6.58 9.82 -6.57
C MET A 203 -6.62 10.82 -7.73
N GLU A 204 -7.50 11.82 -7.68
CA GLU A 204 -7.57 12.90 -8.67
C GLU A 204 -6.26 13.68 -8.76
N TYR A 205 -5.63 14.00 -7.61
CA TYR A 205 -4.33 14.66 -7.57
C TYR A 205 -3.26 13.82 -8.27
N ARG A 206 -3.13 12.53 -7.91
CA ARG A 206 -2.13 11.63 -8.49
C ARG A 206 -2.33 11.43 -9.99
N GLN A 207 -3.57 11.37 -10.47
CA GLN A 207 -3.82 11.21 -11.90
C GLN A 207 -3.54 12.49 -12.71
N LYS A 208 -3.56 13.65 -12.07
CA LYS A 208 -3.35 14.95 -12.71
C LYS A 208 -1.91 15.42 -12.69
N PHE A 209 -1.16 15.11 -11.63
CA PHE A 209 0.19 15.61 -11.35
C PHE A 209 1.18 14.48 -11.12
#